data_AF-A0A7V2W3N3-F1
#
_entry.id   AF-A0A7V2W3N3-F1
#
_cell.length_a   1.000
_cell.length_b   1.000
_cell.length_c   1.000
_cell.angle_alpha   90.00
_cell.angle_beta   90.00
_cell.angle_gamma   90.00
#
_symmetry.space_group_name_H-M   'P 1'
#
loop_
_entity.id
_entity.type
_entity.pdbx_description
1 polymer ?
#
loop_
_entity_poly.entity_id
_entity_poly.type
_entity_poly.pdbx_seq_one_letter_code
_entity_poly.pdbx_strand_id
1 'polypeptide(L)'
;MQLFEGFKNRHYQLALQFFDETDPVFEELNEIFVAAEWTLEEEPHPDFGFIYDQITSIGALASSKITAACLNQSGLPTRWLDARDIIITDNTYRDGEILWEETLENAKTKLGPLLTKGGFVLTQGGIGCTTENFTTTLGKGGTDYSAAVFSYCLGAESMSTWKGKPFVLSASREVIEKTDDDNIVASKTIELLQKKGIPLFLKSP
;
A
#
# COMPACT_ATOMS: atom_id res chain seq x y z
N MET A 1 -9.86 16.84 -14.12
CA MET A 1 -8.75 16.80 -15.08
C MET A 1 -7.51 17.62 -14.68
N GLN A 2 -7.55 18.95 -14.53
CA GLN A 2 -6.31 19.74 -14.27
C GLN A 2 -5.49 19.30 -13.03
N LEU A 3 -6.15 18.96 -11.92
CA LEU A 3 -5.46 18.47 -10.71
C LEU A 3 -4.74 17.14 -10.93
N PHE A 4 -5.36 16.24 -11.70
CA PHE A 4 -4.82 14.92 -12.00
C PHE A 4 -3.62 15.01 -12.94
N GLU A 5 -3.69 15.86 -13.97
CA GLU A 5 -2.54 16.18 -14.82
C GLU A 5 -1.37 16.77 -14.02
N GLY A 6 -1.65 17.67 -13.07
CA GLY A 6 -0.62 18.17 -12.15
C GLY A 6 0.00 17.06 -11.29
N PHE A 7 -0.79 16.07 -10.87
CA PHE A 7 -0.32 14.92 -10.10
C PHE A 7 0.55 13.97 -10.94
N LYS A 8 0.14 13.64 -12.17
CA LYS A 8 0.95 12.85 -13.12
C LYS A 8 2.30 13.49 -13.36
N ASN A 9 2.29 14.78 -13.70
CA ASN A 9 3.51 15.53 -13.98
C ASN A 9 4.47 15.53 -12.79
N ARG A 10 3.99 15.65 -11.54
CA ARG A 10 4.87 15.55 -10.36
C ARG A 10 5.57 14.19 -10.25
N HIS A 11 4.87 13.09 -10.55
CA HIS A 11 5.46 11.75 -10.49
C HIS A 11 6.46 11.52 -11.63
N TYR A 12 6.15 11.99 -12.85
CA TYR A 12 7.11 11.93 -13.95
C TYR A 12 8.35 12.77 -13.68
N GLN A 13 8.20 14.00 -13.18
CA GLN A 13 9.33 14.84 -12.81
C GLN A 13 10.16 14.26 -11.66
N LEU A 14 9.54 13.49 -10.76
CA LEU A 14 10.27 12.75 -9.73
C LEU A 14 11.06 11.59 -10.35
N ALA A 15 10.44 10.79 -11.23
CA ALA A 15 11.12 9.68 -11.90
C ALA A 15 12.31 10.17 -12.76
N LEU A 16 12.17 11.30 -13.45
CA LEU A 16 13.24 11.91 -14.24
C LEU A 16 14.46 12.36 -13.43
N GLN A 17 14.36 12.44 -12.10
CA GLN A 17 15.53 12.70 -11.25
C GLN A 17 16.42 11.47 -11.09
N PHE A 18 15.91 10.27 -11.40
CA PHE A 18 16.60 8.98 -11.21
C PHE A 18 16.83 8.22 -12.51
N PHE A 19 15.97 8.43 -13.52
CA PHE A 19 15.95 7.65 -14.75
C PHE A 19 15.91 8.53 -16.00
N ASP A 20 16.49 8.03 -17.09
CA ASP A 20 16.31 8.60 -18.43
C ASP A 20 14.89 8.31 -18.96
N GLU A 21 14.37 9.15 -19.84
CA GLU A 21 13.00 9.02 -20.41
C GLU A 21 12.69 7.68 -21.08
N THR A 22 13.72 6.90 -21.45
CA THR A 22 13.57 5.58 -22.07
C THR A 22 13.48 4.43 -21.07
N ASP A 23 13.59 4.70 -19.76
CA ASP A 23 13.51 3.67 -18.73
C ASP A 23 12.09 3.04 -18.67
N PRO A 24 11.96 1.71 -18.53
CA PRO A 24 10.66 1.04 -18.46
C PRO A 24 9.71 1.57 -17.39
N VAL A 25 10.21 2.20 -16.31
CA VAL A 25 9.37 2.78 -15.26
C VAL A 25 8.36 3.81 -15.79
N PHE A 26 8.67 4.51 -16.89
CA PHE A 26 7.77 5.50 -17.49
C PHE A 26 6.55 4.85 -18.16
N GLU A 27 6.72 3.67 -18.76
CA GLU A 27 5.62 2.87 -19.30
C GLU A 27 4.74 2.35 -18.17
N GLU A 28 5.33 1.81 -17.11
CA GLU A 28 4.59 1.32 -15.93
C GLU A 28 3.80 2.44 -15.23
N LEU A 29 4.36 3.65 -15.15
CA LEU A 29 3.66 4.82 -14.62
C LEU A 29 2.50 5.23 -15.53
N ASN A 30 2.71 5.20 -16.85
CA ASN A 30 1.66 5.54 -17.80
C ASN A 30 0.47 4.57 -17.69
N GLU A 31 0.71 3.26 -17.57
CA GLU A 31 -0.36 2.26 -17.37
C GLU A 31 -1.22 2.59 -16.14
N ILE A 32 -0.58 2.92 -15.01
CA ILE A 32 -1.27 3.29 -13.77
C ILE A 32 -2.12 4.55 -13.98
N PHE A 33 -1.59 5.57 -14.67
CA PHE A 33 -2.30 6.82 -14.86
C PHE A 33 -3.45 6.70 -15.87
N VAL A 34 -3.28 5.95 -16.95
CA VAL A 34 -4.36 5.70 -17.92
C VAL A 34 -5.55 4.99 -17.26
N ALA A 35 -5.29 4.01 -16.38
CA ALA A 35 -6.36 3.35 -15.63
C ALA A 35 -7.14 4.34 -14.74
N ALA A 36 -6.44 5.30 -14.13
CA ALA A 36 -7.06 6.35 -13.33
C ALA A 36 -7.83 7.38 -14.20
N GLU A 37 -7.36 7.69 -15.39
CA GLU A 37 -8.08 8.56 -16.34
C GLU A 37 -9.42 7.97 -16.73
N TRP A 38 -9.45 6.70 -17.09
CA TRP A 38 -10.70 6.01 -17.41
C TRP A 38 -11.69 6.08 -16.25
N THR A 39 -11.22 5.88 -15.02
CA THR A 39 -12.06 6.01 -13.82
C THR A 39 -12.59 7.44 -13.63
N LEU A 40 -11.82 8.46 -14.00
CA LEU A 40 -12.20 9.87 -13.86
C LEU A 40 -13.10 10.40 -14.99
N GLU A 41 -13.06 9.74 -16.16
CA GLU A 41 -13.85 10.11 -17.34
C GLU A 41 -15.25 9.47 -17.33
N GLU A 42 -15.42 8.34 -16.64
CA GLU A 42 -16.72 7.70 -16.43
C GLU A 42 -17.65 8.53 -15.53
N GLU A 43 -18.96 8.29 -15.67
CA GLU A 43 -19.92 8.87 -14.72
C GLU A 43 -19.61 8.34 -13.30
N PRO A 44 -19.50 9.22 -12.30
CA PRO A 44 -19.11 8.80 -10.97
C PRO A 44 -20.15 7.84 -10.40
N HIS A 45 -19.67 6.69 -9.94
CA HIS A 45 -20.49 5.75 -9.18
C HIS A 45 -21.16 6.46 -8.00
N PRO A 46 -22.43 6.14 -7.67
CA PRO A 46 -23.17 6.83 -6.61
C PRO A 46 -22.53 6.70 -5.22
N ASP A 47 -21.73 5.66 -5.00
CA ASP A 47 -20.94 5.49 -3.79
C ASP A 47 -19.63 6.29 -3.87
N PHE A 48 -19.54 7.35 -3.07
CA PHE A 48 -18.34 8.15 -2.92
C PHE A 48 -17.15 7.34 -2.41
N GLY A 49 -17.36 6.39 -1.48
CA GLY A 49 -16.31 5.56 -0.92
C GLY A 49 -15.64 4.71 -2.00
N PHE A 50 -16.45 4.12 -2.88
CA PHE A 50 -15.97 3.36 -4.02
C PHE A 50 -15.02 4.19 -4.92
N ILE A 51 -15.49 5.36 -5.37
CA ILE A 51 -14.69 6.24 -6.24
C ILE A 51 -13.44 6.74 -5.52
N TYR A 52 -13.56 7.07 -4.24
CA TYR A 52 -12.44 7.51 -3.42
C TYR A 52 -11.32 6.45 -3.40
N ASP A 53 -11.65 5.18 -3.17
CA ASP A 53 -10.68 4.10 -3.11
C ASP A 53 -10.03 3.80 -4.48
N GLN A 54 -10.78 3.90 -5.58
CA GLN A 54 -10.21 3.73 -6.92
C GLN A 54 -9.19 4.82 -7.26
N ILE A 55 -9.39 6.05 -6.81
CA ILE A 55 -8.52 7.20 -7.14
C ILE A 55 -7.36 7.37 -6.16
N THR A 56 -7.59 7.21 -4.85
CA THR A 56 -6.57 7.50 -3.84
C THR A 56 -5.42 6.49 -3.85
N SER A 57 -5.68 5.25 -4.25
CA SER A 57 -4.70 4.16 -4.34
C SER A 57 -3.61 4.40 -5.40
N ILE A 58 -3.90 5.21 -6.42
CA ILE A 58 -3.00 5.54 -7.53
C ILE A 58 -1.66 6.09 -7.05
N GLY A 59 -1.65 6.90 -5.99
CA GLY A 59 -0.42 7.43 -5.39
C GLY A 59 0.49 6.35 -4.82
N ALA A 60 -0.08 5.36 -4.14
CA ALA A 60 0.69 4.24 -3.58
C ALA A 60 1.25 3.34 -4.69
N LEU A 61 0.47 3.09 -5.74
CA LEU A 61 0.91 2.32 -6.91
C LEU A 61 2.07 3.02 -7.63
N ALA A 62 1.91 4.29 -8.01
CA ALA A 62 2.94 5.04 -8.73
C ALA A 62 4.23 5.21 -7.91
N SER A 63 4.13 5.59 -6.65
CA SER A 63 5.31 5.80 -5.78
C SER A 63 6.09 4.50 -5.52
N SER A 64 5.39 3.39 -5.32
CA SER A 64 6.04 2.09 -5.10
C SER A 64 6.73 1.56 -6.37
N LYS A 65 6.19 1.84 -7.57
CA LYS A 65 6.86 1.51 -8.84
C LYS A 65 8.19 2.25 -9.00
N ILE A 66 8.18 3.57 -8.81
CA ILE A 66 9.40 4.40 -8.83
C ILE A 66 10.41 3.88 -7.81
N THR A 67 9.95 3.60 -6.59
CA THR A 67 10.82 3.13 -5.51
C THR A 67 11.45 1.76 -5.83
N ALA A 68 10.67 0.81 -6.37
CA ALA A 68 11.19 -0.49 -6.79
C ALA A 68 12.26 -0.35 -7.89
N ALA A 69 12.03 0.53 -8.87
CA ALA A 69 13.00 0.82 -9.92
C ALA A 69 14.29 1.40 -9.31
N CYS A 70 14.20 2.36 -8.38
CA CYS A 70 15.36 2.98 -7.75
C CYS A 70 16.20 1.97 -6.96
N LEU A 71 15.54 1.06 -6.23
CA LEU A 71 16.21 -0.02 -5.50
C LEU A 71 16.97 -0.95 -6.44
N ASN A 72 16.35 -1.36 -7.56
CA ASN A 72 17.01 -2.20 -8.55
C ASN A 72 18.19 -1.49 -9.22
N GLN A 73 18.04 -0.20 -9.59
CA GLN A 73 19.13 0.62 -10.14
C GLN A 73 20.29 0.75 -9.15
N SER A 74 20.00 0.76 -7.85
CA SER A 74 20.99 0.77 -6.76
C SER A 74 21.60 -0.61 -6.47
N GLY A 75 21.31 -1.64 -7.27
CA GLY A 75 21.86 -2.98 -7.12
C GLY A 75 21.19 -3.82 -6.02
N LEU A 76 19.99 -3.43 -5.56
CA LEU A 76 19.18 -4.21 -4.62
C LEU A 76 18.05 -4.95 -5.36
N PRO A 77 18.20 -6.25 -5.64
CA PRO A 77 17.21 -7.01 -6.41
C PRO A 77 15.85 -6.97 -5.71
N THR A 78 14.90 -6.23 -6.28
CA THR A 78 13.62 -5.94 -5.68
C THR A 78 12.50 -6.30 -6.65
N ARG A 79 11.58 -7.16 -6.22
CA ARG A 79 10.37 -7.50 -6.96
C ARG A 79 9.24 -6.61 -6.49
N TRP A 80 8.60 -5.90 -7.42
CA TRP A 80 7.37 -5.19 -7.12
C TRP A 80 6.18 -6.16 -7.10
N LEU A 81 5.34 -6.06 -6.09
CA LEU A 81 4.13 -6.86 -5.91
C LEU A 81 2.95 -5.93 -5.65
N ASP A 82 1.83 -6.12 -6.35
CA ASP A 82 0.60 -5.37 -6.08
C ASP A 82 -0.04 -5.90 -4.80
N ALA A 83 -0.25 -5.04 -3.80
CA ALA A 83 -0.87 -5.43 -2.53
C ALA A 83 -2.30 -5.94 -2.74
N ARG A 84 -2.99 -5.48 -3.79
CA ARG A 84 -4.35 -5.90 -4.15
C ARG A 84 -4.43 -7.35 -4.61
N ASP A 85 -3.32 -7.92 -5.08
CA ASP A 85 -3.25 -9.35 -5.40
C ASP A 85 -3.19 -10.24 -4.15
N ILE A 86 -2.88 -9.65 -2.99
CA ILE A 86 -2.69 -10.36 -1.73
C ILE A 86 -3.80 -10.05 -0.74
N ILE A 87 -4.00 -8.77 -0.43
CA ILE A 87 -4.94 -8.30 0.58
C ILE A 87 -6.33 -8.24 -0.04
N ILE A 88 -7.18 -9.19 0.34
CA ILE A 88 -8.58 -9.23 -0.08
C ILE A 88 -9.45 -8.67 1.04
N THR A 89 -10.41 -7.82 0.69
CA THR A 89 -11.34 -7.20 1.63
C THR A 89 -12.80 -7.41 1.22
N ASP A 90 -13.69 -7.09 2.14
CA ASP A 90 -15.09 -6.82 1.82
C ASP A 90 -15.24 -5.49 1.03
N ASN A 91 -16.48 -5.13 0.73
CA ASN A 91 -16.83 -3.89 0.01
C ASN A 91 -17.05 -2.70 0.95
N THR A 92 -16.51 -2.71 2.18
CA THR A 92 -16.58 -1.56 3.11
C THR A 92 -15.54 -0.53 2.69
N TYR A 93 -15.81 0.20 1.61
CA TYR A 93 -14.87 1.16 1.05
C TYR A 93 -14.41 2.19 2.09
N ARG A 94 -13.15 2.61 1.98
CA ARG A 94 -12.41 3.48 2.92
C ARG A 94 -12.04 2.86 4.26
N ASP A 95 -12.52 1.66 4.60
CA ASP A 95 -12.12 0.93 5.81
C ASP A 95 -12.33 -0.57 5.63
N GLY A 96 -11.85 -1.13 4.51
CA GLY A 96 -12.13 -2.50 4.11
C GLY A 96 -11.69 -3.52 5.16
N GLU A 97 -12.58 -4.45 5.49
CA GLU A 97 -12.29 -5.55 6.41
C GLU A 97 -11.60 -6.70 5.68
N ILE A 98 -10.51 -7.21 6.26
CA ILE A 98 -9.68 -8.26 5.64
C ILE A 98 -10.46 -9.58 5.60
N LEU A 99 -10.60 -10.15 4.40
CA LEU A 99 -11.02 -11.52 4.19
C LEU A 99 -9.80 -12.43 4.36
N TRP A 100 -9.67 -13.01 5.56
CA TRP A 100 -8.44 -13.67 6.02
C TRP A 100 -8.12 -14.96 5.28
N GLU A 101 -9.12 -15.75 4.89
CA GLU A 101 -8.90 -17.02 4.21
C GLU A 101 -8.23 -16.80 2.86
N GLU A 102 -8.80 -15.92 2.04
CA GLU A 102 -8.31 -15.51 0.73
C GLU A 102 -6.97 -14.80 0.84
N THR A 103 -6.82 -13.90 1.81
CA THR A 103 -5.56 -13.16 2.02
C THR A 103 -4.42 -14.09 2.41
N LEU A 104 -4.68 -15.08 3.29
CA LEU A 104 -3.66 -16.08 3.67
C LEU A 104 -3.29 -16.98 2.50
N GLU A 105 -4.26 -17.44 1.72
CA GLU A 105 -3.99 -18.29 0.56
C GLU A 105 -3.22 -17.53 -0.52
N ASN A 106 -3.59 -16.28 -0.82
CA ASN A 106 -2.86 -15.43 -1.76
C ASN A 106 -1.43 -15.13 -1.26
N ALA A 107 -1.26 -14.81 0.02
CA ALA A 107 0.07 -14.59 0.59
C ALA A 107 0.95 -15.84 0.46
N LYS A 108 0.39 -17.02 0.73
CA LYS A 108 1.10 -18.29 0.61
C LYS A 108 1.47 -18.63 -0.84
N THR A 109 0.56 -18.41 -1.78
CA THR A 109 0.72 -18.85 -3.18
C THR A 109 1.43 -17.83 -4.07
N LYS A 110 1.25 -16.53 -3.81
CA LYS A 110 1.81 -15.45 -4.64
C LYS A 110 3.02 -14.79 -3.99
N LEU A 111 2.98 -14.48 -2.69
CA LEU A 111 4.08 -13.78 -2.00
C LEU A 111 5.19 -14.74 -1.51
N GLY A 112 4.81 -15.88 -0.91
CA GLY A 112 5.76 -16.88 -0.40
C GLY A 112 6.85 -17.29 -1.41
N PRO A 113 6.49 -17.64 -2.66
CA PRO A 113 7.48 -18.01 -3.69
C PRO A 113 8.42 -16.87 -4.13
N LEU A 114 8.04 -15.60 -3.90
CA LEU A 114 8.91 -14.46 -4.22
C LEU A 114 10.01 -14.31 -3.18
N LEU A 115 9.74 -14.65 -1.92
CA LEU A 115 10.71 -14.56 -0.82
C LEU A 115 11.71 -15.71 -0.83
N THR A 116 11.31 -16.92 -1.27
CA THR A 116 12.23 -18.08 -1.34
C THR A 116 13.31 -17.93 -2.41
N LYS A 117 13.07 -17.11 -3.44
CA LYS A 117 14.04 -16.81 -4.51
C LYS A 117 15.14 -15.82 -4.10
N GLY A 118 15.12 -15.32 -2.86
CA GLY A 118 16.02 -14.27 -2.38
C GLY A 118 15.74 -12.89 -2.96
N GLY A 119 16.36 -11.86 -2.38
CA GLY A 119 16.11 -10.46 -2.69
C GLY A 119 14.99 -9.85 -1.85
N PHE A 120 14.50 -8.69 -2.27
CA PHE A 120 13.45 -7.94 -1.59
C PHE A 120 12.13 -8.02 -2.37
N VAL A 121 11.02 -7.88 -1.65
CA VAL A 121 9.71 -7.63 -2.23
C VAL A 121 9.25 -6.27 -1.74
N LEU A 122 8.89 -5.39 -2.67
CA LEU A 122 8.29 -4.10 -2.38
C LEU A 122 6.81 -4.12 -2.80
N THR A 123 5.94 -3.66 -1.91
CA THR A 123 4.50 -3.59 -2.14
C THR A 123 3.93 -2.32 -1.49
N GLN A 124 2.68 -2.01 -1.78
CA GLN A 124 1.98 -0.82 -1.28
C GLN A 124 1.47 -1.05 0.14
N GLY A 125 1.20 0.05 0.84
CA GLY A 125 0.43 0.03 2.08
C GLY A 125 -0.91 0.75 1.92
N GLY A 126 -1.88 0.33 2.73
CA GLY A 126 -3.19 0.98 2.87
C GLY A 126 -4.21 0.61 1.81
N ILE A 127 -3.88 -0.29 0.88
CA ILE A 127 -4.77 -0.70 -0.21
C ILE A 127 -5.01 -2.21 -0.19
N GLY A 128 -6.17 -2.63 -0.68
CA GLY A 128 -6.60 -4.00 -0.86
C GLY A 128 -7.56 -4.13 -2.04
N CYS A 129 -8.16 -5.29 -2.20
CA CYS A 129 -9.05 -5.60 -3.32
C CYS A 129 -10.30 -6.36 -2.85
N THR A 130 -11.47 -6.03 -3.38
CA THR A 130 -12.65 -6.88 -3.18
C THR A 130 -12.55 -8.15 -4.02
N THR A 131 -13.40 -9.14 -3.72
CA THR A 131 -13.47 -10.37 -4.53
C THR A 131 -13.92 -10.14 -5.98
N GLU A 132 -14.55 -9.00 -6.25
CA GLU A 132 -14.93 -8.53 -7.59
C GLU A 132 -13.84 -7.72 -8.30
N ASN A 133 -12.65 -7.62 -7.71
CA ASN A 133 -11.50 -6.87 -8.20
C ASN A 133 -11.63 -5.34 -8.14
N PHE A 134 -12.42 -4.81 -7.21
CA PHE A 134 -12.45 -3.37 -6.95
C PHE A 134 -11.41 -2.99 -5.90
N THR A 135 -10.72 -1.87 -6.09
CA THR A 135 -9.75 -1.41 -5.09
C THR A 135 -10.48 -0.97 -3.82
N THR A 136 -9.92 -1.30 -2.66
CA THR A 136 -10.35 -0.79 -1.36
C THR A 136 -9.19 -0.16 -0.63
N THR A 137 -9.48 0.72 0.33
CA THR A 137 -8.48 1.20 1.29
C THR A 137 -8.79 0.74 2.71
N LEU A 138 -7.74 0.58 3.51
CA LEU A 138 -7.80 0.01 4.87
C LEU A 138 -7.99 1.06 5.97
N GLY A 139 -8.46 2.24 5.59
CA GLY A 139 -8.68 3.38 6.48
C GLY A 139 -7.41 4.01 7.04
N LYS A 140 -7.60 4.85 8.06
CA LYS A 140 -6.52 5.60 8.69
C LYS A 140 -5.52 4.65 9.37
N GLY A 141 -4.22 4.87 9.12
CA GLY A 141 -3.17 3.94 9.54
C GLY A 141 -3.10 2.66 8.69
N GLY A 142 -3.76 2.63 7.52
CA GLY A 142 -3.81 1.48 6.63
C GLY A 142 -2.44 0.97 6.19
N THR A 143 -1.43 1.83 6.06
CA THR A 143 -0.05 1.43 5.74
C THR A 143 0.58 0.57 6.84
N ASP A 144 0.52 1.04 8.10
CA ASP A 144 1.00 0.25 9.25
C ASP A 144 0.19 -1.05 9.38
N TYR A 145 -1.13 -0.98 9.16
CA TYR A 145 -1.98 -2.16 9.20
C TYR A 145 -1.64 -3.18 8.12
N SER A 146 -1.36 -2.74 6.89
CA SER A 146 -0.91 -3.62 5.79
C SER A 146 0.39 -4.34 6.15
N ALA A 147 1.36 -3.62 6.72
CA ALA A 147 2.61 -4.22 7.18
C ALA A 147 2.37 -5.29 8.26
N ALA A 148 1.42 -5.08 9.18
CA ALA A 148 1.05 -6.10 10.15
C ALA A 148 0.32 -7.30 9.51
N VAL A 149 -0.55 -7.08 8.51
CA VAL A 149 -1.19 -8.16 7.73
C VAL A 149 -0.14 -9.02 7.04
N PHE A 150 0.79 -8.42 6.29
CA PHE A 150 1.88 -9.17 5.66
C PHE A 150 2.75 -9.89 6.69
N SER A 151 3.09 -9.24 7.81
CA SER A 151 3.86 -9.87 8.89
C SER A 151 3.13 -11.08 9.47
N TYR A 152 1.82 -10.97 9.68
CA TYR A 152 0.98 -12.06 10.16
C TYR A 152 0.92 -13.23 9.18
N CYS A 153 0.67 -12.95 7.89
CA CYS A 153 0.57 -13.97 6.84
C CYS A 153 1.89 -14.72 6.62
N LEU A 154 3.02 -14.02 6.74
CA LEU A 154 4.34 -14.61 6.56
C LEU A 154 4.91 -15.26 7.82
N GLY A 155 4.28 -15.07 8.98
CA GLY A 155 4.89 -15.44 10.26
C GLY A 155 6.24 -14.74 10.48
N ALA A 156 6.30 -13.44 10.17
CA ALA A 156 7.53 -12.67 10.21
C ALA A 156 8.17 -12.68 11.60
N GLU A 157 9.51 -12.68 11.65
CA GLU A 157 10.26 -12.60 12.90
C GLU A 157 10.03 -11.28 13.64
N SER A 158 9.83 -10.19 12.89
CA SER A 158 9.51 -8.87 13.44
C SER A 158 8.91 -7.96 12.39
N MET A 159 8.27 -6.88 12.86
CA MET A 159 7.83 -5.76 12.04
C MET A 159 8.57 -4.48 12.48
N SER A 160 9.03 -3.67 11.52
CA SER A 160 9.57 -2.33 11.79
C SER A 160 8.73 -1.27 11.08
N THR A 161 8.39 -0.18 11.76
CA THR A 161 7.79 1.02 11.15
C THR A 161 8.74 2.20 11.32
N TRP A 162 8.86 3.02 10.28
CA TRP A 162 9.79 4.14 10.20
C TRP A 162 9.00 5.45 10.10
N LYS A 163 9.16 6.35 11.07
CA LYS A 163 8.45 7.63 11.09
C LYS A 163 9.39 8.78 11.40
N GLY A 164 9.18 9.91 10.73
CA GLY A 164 10.05 11.09 10.81
C GLY A 164 9.89 11.93 12.09
N LYS A 165 9.06 11.51 13.03
CA LYS A 165 8.74 12.22 14.29
C LYS A 165 8.51 11.21 15.43
N PRO A 166 8.56 11.64 16.71
CA PRO A 166 8.30 10.76 17.86
C PRO A 166 6.91 10.11 17.82
N PHE A 167 6.86 8.82 18.16
CA PHE A 167 5.66 7.98 18.05
C PHE A 167 4.64 8.20 19.18
N VAL A 168 3.36 8.00 18.85
CA VAL A 168 2.29 7.84 19.84
C VAL A 168 1.58 6.51 19.60
N LEU A 169 1.62 5.60 20.57
CA LEU A 169 0.78 4.41 20.55
C LEU A 169 -0.64 4.83 20.96
N SER A 170 -1.62 4.69 20.08
CA SER A 170 -3.01 4.98 20.43
C SER A 170 -3.81 3.70 20.55
N ALA A 171 -4.42 3.50 21.72
CA ALA A 171 -5.35 2.41 21.99
C ALA A 171 -6.80 2.74 21.61
N SER A 172 -7.13 3.99 21.26
CA SER A 172 -8.53 4.43 21.06
C SER A 172 -8.80 5.00 19.65
N ARG A 173 -9.92 4.55 19.07
CA ARG A 173 -10.45 5.01 17.77
C ARG A 173 -10.68 6.52 17.76
N GLU A 174 -11.19 7.08 18.86
CA GLU A 174 -11.42 8.53 18.98
C GLU A 174 -10.14 9.37 18.86
N VAL A 175 -9.00 8.89 19.38
CA VAL A 175 -7.71 9.59 19.27
C VAL A 175 -7.14 9.48 17.86
N ILE A 176 -7.31 8.33 17.20
CA ILE A 176 -6.93 8.14 15.79
C ILE A 176 -7.75 9.05 14.88
N GLU A 177 -9.05 9.18 15.10
CA GLU A 177 -9.93 10.02 14.28
C GLU A 177 -9.67 11.52 14.51
N LYS A 178 -9.36 11.96 15.73
CA LYS A 178 -9.15 13.38 16.09
C LYS A 178 -7.74 13.91 15.84
N THR A 179 -6.77 13.05 15.55
CA THR A 179 -5.36 13.44 15.44
C THR A 179 -4.88 13.28 14.00
N ASP A 180 -4.51 14.35 13.30
CA ASP A 180 -3.92 14.33 11.96
C ASP A 180 -2.45 13.85 11.94
N ASP A 181 -2.02 13.10 12.96
CA ASP A 181 -0.64 12.72 13.12
C ASP A 181 -0.41 11.31 12.60
N ASP A 182 0.34 11.22 11.49
CA ASP A 182 0.81 9.97 10.89
C ASP A 182 1.70 9.15 11.85
N ASN A 183 2.07 9.71 13.02
CA ASN A 183 2.86 9.06 14.07
C ASN A 183 2.12 8.02 14.91
N ILE A 184 0.83 7.81 14.65
CA ILE A 184 0.01 6.86 15.40
C ILE A 184 0.05 5.46 14.76
N VAL A 185 0.35 4.44 15.56
CA VAL A 185 0.11 3.04 15.18
C VAL A 185 -1.24 2.62 15.75
N ALA A 186 -2.16 2.17 14.90
CA ALA A 186 -3.52 1.82 15.28
C ALA A 186 -3.57 0.55 16.15
N SER A 187 -4.53 0.47 17.09
CA SER A 187 -4.74 -0.72 17.94
C SER A 187 -4.86 -2.01 17.12
N LYS A 188 -5.61 -1.97 15.99
CA LYS A 188 -5.79 -3.13 15.11
C LYS A 188 -4.47 -3.72 14.60
N THR A 189 -3.47 -2.86 14.35
CA THR A 189 -2.12 -3.26 13.97
C THR A 189 -1.42 -3.99 15.13
N ILE A 190 -1.48 -3.42 16.33
CA ILE A 190 -0.82 -3.98 17.52
C ILE A 190 -1.44 -5.33 17.92
N GLU A 191 -2.77 -5.39 17.97
CA GLU A 191 -3.53 -6.60 18.30
C GLU A 191 -3.21 -7.74 17.33
N LEU A 192 -3.10 -7.43 16.04
CA LEU A 192 -2.78 -8.43 15.02
C LEU A 192 -1.39 -9.03 15.21
N LEU A 193 -0.38 -8.19 15.49
CA LEU A 193 0.98 -8.66 15.77
C LEU A 193 1.05 -9.49 17.06
N GLN A 194 0.33 -9.08 18.10
CA GLN A 194 0.23 -9.79 19.37
C GLN A 194 -0.34 -11.20 19.21
N LYS A 195 -1.33 -11.41 18.33
CA LYS A 195 -1.91 -12.73 18.04
C LYS A 195 -0.88 -13.77 17.58
N LYS A 196 0.24 -13.33 16.99
CA LYS A 196 1.34 -14.20 16.51
C LYS A 196 2.64 -14.03 17.29
N GLY A 197 2.65 -13.18 18.33
CA GLY A 197 3.86 -12.87 19.08
C GLY A 197 4.93 -12.15 18.25
N ILE A 198 4.53 -11.40 17.22
CA ILE A 198 5.46 -10.68 16.33
C ILE A 198 5.85 -9.36 17.00
N PRO A 199 7.13 -9.12 17.33
CA PRO A 199 7.58 -7.88 17.93
C PRO A 199 7.51 -6.71 16.92
N LEU A 200 7.01 -5.56 17.41
CA LEU A 200 6.98 -4.30 16.68
C LEU A 200 8.14 -3.39 17.12
N PHE A 201 8.94 -2.94 16.15
CA PHE A 201 9.99 -1.95 16.35
C PHE A 201 9.59 -0.61 15.72
N LEU A 202 9.65 0.45 16.52
CA LEU A 202 9.44 1.82 16.06
C LEU A 202 10.80 2.47 15.81
N LYS A 203 11.03 2.98 14.60
CA LYS A 203 12.32 3.52 14.16
C LYS A 203 12.18 4.93 13.59
N SER A 204 13.23 5.73 13.72
CA SER A 204 13.32 7.04 13.07
C SER A 204 14.36 6.97 11.94
N PRO A 205 14.08 7.58 10.77
CA PRO A 205 14.99 7.59 9.63
C PRO A 205 16.25 8.41 9.89
#